data_AF-A0A955NFN8-F1
#
_entry.id   AF-A0A955NFN8-F1
#
_cell.length_a   1.000
_cell.length_b   1.000
_cell.length_c   1.000
_cell.angle_alpha   90.00
_cell.angle_beta   90.00
_cell.angle_gamma   90.00
#
_symmetry.space_group_name_H-M   'P 1'
#
loop_
_entity.id
_entity.type
_entity.pdbx_description
1 polymer ?
#
loop_
_entity_poly.entity_id
_entity_poly.type
_entity_poly.pdbx_seq_one_letter_code
_entity_poly.pdbx_strand_id
1 'polypeptide(L)'
;SIFITGAAVQWLRDELGLIQSADVTEALAASVESSDGVYLVPAFAGLGAPHWNPHARGMAVGLTRGSSKAHLVRATLESMAFQTRDLIEAMPASAEESPSLKVDGGAVKNDLLCRILADTLGFPVIRPVVQETTALGAAFAAGLAVGFWKDFEEIKSLWKIDRVFEPQMEASRREELYAGWKRAVRAALAWAEDR
;
A
#
# COMPACT_ATOMS: atom_id res chain seq x y z
N SER A 1 4.38 10.51 -6.33
CA SER A 1 4.58 9.07 -6.07
C SER A 1 4.73 8.84 -4.57
N ILE A 2 4.43 7.63 -4.10
CA ILE A 2 4.77 7.17 -2.76
C ILE A 2 6.18 6.59 -2.82
N PHE A 3 7.10 7.08 -2.00
CA PHE A 3 8.50 6.65 -2.07
C PHE A 3 8.75 5.32 -1.36
N ILE A 4 8.08 5.09 -0.22
CA ILE A 4 8.34 3.94 0.64
C ILE A 4 7.04 3.17 0.88
N THR A 5 6.92 2.02 0.20
CA THR A 5 5.89 0.99 0.47
C THR A 5 6.58 -0.34 0.76
N GLY A 6 6.93 -1.14 -0.25
CA GLY A 6 7.64 -2.42 -0.07
C GLY A 6 8.99 -2.28 0.64
N ALA A 7 9.66 -1.14 0.48
CA ALA A 7 10.87 -0.80 1.22
C ALA A 7 10.65 -0.72 2.74
N ALA A 8 9.44 -0.41 3.22
CA ALA A 8 9.14 -0.47 4.66
C ALA A 8 9.17 -1.90 5.20
N VAL A 9 8.68 -2.87 4.43
CA VAL A 9 8.79 -4.29 4.79
C VAL A 9 10.23 -4.76 4.77
N GLN A 10 11.03 -4.31 3.80
CA GLN A 10 12.47 -4.59 3.77
C GLN A 10 13.17 -4.00 5.00
N TRP A 11 12.83 -2.77 5.39
CA TRP A 11 13.37 -2.14 6.59
C TRP A 11 13.04 -2.92 7.88
N LEU A 12 11.82 -3.46 8.01
CA LEU A 12 11.46 -4.34 9.14
C LEU A 12 12.32 -5.60 9.21
N ARG A 13 12.74 -6.13 8.05
CA ARG A 13 13.56 -7.34 7.93
C ARG A 13 15.03 -7.05 8.18
N ASP A 14 15.58 -6.11 7.41
CA ASP A 14 17.03 -5.91 7.30
C ASP A 14 17.57 -5.05 8.44
N GLU A 15 16.82 -4.02 8.84
CA GLU A 15 17.30 -3.04 9.83
C GLU A 15 16.77 -3.34 11.25
N LEU A 16 15.50 -3.71 11.37
CA LEU A 16 14.91 -4.01 12.69
C LEU A 16 14.95 -5.50 13.07
N GLY A 17 15.20 -6.41 12.11
CA GLY A 17 15.23 -7.85 12.37
C GLY A 17 13.90 -8.43 12.90
N LEU A 18 12.77 -7.76 12.69
CA LEU A 18 11.47 -8.16 13.25
C LEU A 18 10.83 -9.31 12.48
N ILE A 19 11.19 -9.45 11.21
CA ILE A 19 10.74 -10.50 10.30
C ILE A 19 11.95 -11.12 9.59
N GLN A 20 11.84 -12.39 9.19
CA GLN A 20 12.92 -13.10 8.49
C GLN A 20 12.80 -12.99 6.96
N SER A 21 11.57 -12.84 6.46
CA SER A 21 11.27 -12.62 5.04
C SER A 21 9.98 -11.81 4.90
N ALA A 22 9.76 -11.26 3.71
CA ALA A 22 8.53 -10.53 3.40
C ALA A 22 7.28 -11.43 3.50
N ASP A 23 7.39 -12.71 3.16
CA ASP A 23 6.26 -13.66 3.14
C ASP A 23 5.68 -13.91 4.54
N VAL A 24 6.48 -13.75 5.60
CA VAL A 24 6.03 -13.90 7.00
C VAL A 24 5.11 -12.75 7.44
N THR A 25 5.15 -11.60 6.75
CA THR A 25 4.37 -10.42 7.15
C THR A 25 2.86 -10.68 7.19
N GLU A 26 2.34 -11.51 6.29
CA GLU A 26 0.91 -11.81 6.25
C GLU A 26 0.46 -12.54 7.51
N ALA A 27 1.08 -13.69 7.82
CA ALA A 27 0.72 -14.49 8.97
C ALA A 27 0.95 -13.73 10.29
N LEU A 28 2.05 -12.99 10.39
CA LEU A 28 2.37 -12.22 11.59
C LEU A 28 1.40 -11.07 11.80
N ALA A 29 1.08 -10.30 10.76
CA ALA A 29 0.10 -9.23 10.90
C ALA A 29 -1.30 -9.79 11.18
N ALA A 30 -1.69 -10.91 10.55
CA ALA A 30 -2.95 -11.61 10.79
C ALA A 30 -3.10 -12.18 12.22
N SER A 31 -2.00 -12.32 12.97
CA SER A 31 -2.06 -12.78 14.36
C SER A 31 -2.65 -11.75 15.34
N VAL A 32 -2.84 -10.51 14.89
CA VAL A 32 -3.53 -9.45 15.62
C VAL A 32 -4.73 -8.93 14.82
N GLU A 33 -5.79 -8.57 15.53
CA GLU A 33 -7.05 -8.08 14.93
C GLU A 33 -6.87 -6.71 14.27
N SER A 34 -6.01 -5.85 14.82
CA SER A 34 -5.70 -4.52 14.28
C SER A 34 -4.30 -4.08 14.67
N SER A 35 -3.86 -2.90 14.24
CA SER A 35 -2.64 -2.26 14.71
C SER A 35 -2.73 -1.75 16.16
N ASP A 36 -3.91 -1.84 16.80
CA ASP A 36 -4.18 -1.38 18.18
C ASP A 36 -3.77 0.09 18.40
N GLY A 37 -4.07 0.93 17.40
CA GLY A 37 -3.75 2.37 17.43
C GLY A 37 -2.29 2.71 17.10
N VAL A 38 -1.47 1.73 16.74
CA VAL A 38 -0.11 1.95 16.23
C VAL A 38 -0.17 2.42 14.78
N TYR A 39 0.46 3.56 14.48
CA TYR A 39 0.63 4.04 13.10
C TYR A 39 2.12 4.15 12.79
N LEU A 40 2.51 3.66 11.62
CA LEU A 40 3.85 3.86 11.07
C LEU A 40 3.75 4.78 9.85
N VAL A 41 4.34 5.97 9.92
CA VAL A 41 4.56 6.85 8.76
C VAL A 41 5.96 6.52 8.20
N PRO A 42 6.09 5.80 7.07
CA PRO A 42 7.37 5.28 6.60
C PRO A 42 8.16 6.30 5.78
N ALA A 43 8.28 7.55 6.27
CA ALA A 43 8.97 8.65 5.59
C ALA A 43 10.51 8.53 5.66
N PHE A 44 11.08 7.35 5.42
CA PHE A 44 12.53 7.08 5.56
C PHE A 44 13.39 7.90 4.58
N ALA A 45 12.81 8.28 3.43
CA ALA A 45 13.41 9.16 2.43
C ALA A 45 12.56 10.42 2.21
N GLY A 46 11.86 10.90 3.24
CA GLY A 46 10.86 11.96 3.13
C GLY A 46 9.48 11.44 2.71
N LEU A 47 8.52 12.37 2.62
CA LEU A 47 7.17 12.12 2.10
C LEU A 47 7.05 12.70 0.69
N GLY A 48 6.66 11.83 -0.25
CA GLY A 48 6.32 12.22 -1.61
C GLY A 48 4.93 12.86 -1.69
N ALA A 49 4.22 12.62 -2.79
CA ALA A 49 2.86 13.12 -2.95
C ALA A 49 1.91 12.54 -1.88
N PRO A 50 0.92 13.30 -1.38
CA PRO A 50 0.64 14.70 -1.70
C PRO A 50 1.42 15.73 -0.84
N HIS A 51 2.25 15.28 0.10
CA HIS A 51 2.86 16.14 1.12
C HIS A 51 4.12 16.89 0.67
N TRP A 52 4.91 16.30 -0.23
CA TRP A 52 6.13 16.87 -0.80
C TRP A 52 7.12 17.44 0.22
N ASN A 53 7.37 16.69 1.29
CA ASN A 53 8.28 17.10 2.36
C ASN A 53 9.52 16.17 2.41
N PRO A 54 10.68 16.59 1.90
CA PRO A 54 11.91 15.80 1.94
C PRO A 54 12.56 15.71 3.33
N HIS A 55 12.16 16.59 4.26
CA HIS A 55 12.67 16.64 5.64
C HIS A 55 11.89 15.72 6.57
N ALA A 56 10.69 15.25 6.18
CA ALA A 56 9.93 14.25 6.91
C ALA A 56 10.77 12.99 7.17
N ARG A 57 10.59 12.37 8.34
CA ARG A 57 11.31 11.16 8.75
C ARG A 57 10.34 10.09 9.22
N GLY A 58 10.78 8.84 9.11
CA GLY A 58 10.03 7.68 9.59
C GLY A 58 9.59 7.86 11.04
N MET A 59 8.32 7.61 11.33
CA MET A 59 7.75 7.82 12.65
C MET A 59 6.75 6.71 13.00
N ALA A 60 6.93 6.09 14.16
CA ALA A 60 5.95 5.19 14.75
C ALA A 60 5.28 5.88 15.96
N VAL A 61 3.95 5.98 15.96
CA VAL A 61 3.17 6.58 17.05
C VAL A 61 2.13 5.60 17.59
N GLY A 62 1.61 5.87 18.78
CA GLY A 62 0.54 5.06 19.39
C GLY A 62 1.03 3.77 20.08
N LEU A 63 2.35 3.61 20.26
CA LEU A 63 2.90 2.48 21.00
C LEU A 63 2.46 2.51 22.47
N THR A 64 2.01 1.38 22.96
CA THR A 64 1.68 1.13 24.38
C THR A 64 2.51 -0.04 24.90
N ARG A 65 2.42 -0.34 26.21
CA ARG A 65 3.06 -1.54 26.79
C ARG A 65 2.54 -2.85 26.17
N GLY A 66 1.34 -2.84 25.57
CA GLY A 66 0.74 -3.98 24.89
C GLY A 66 1.17 -4.13 23.43
N SER A 67 1.80 -3.10 22.85
CA SER A 67 2.27 -3.15 21.46
C SER A 67 3.32 -4.24 21.27
N SER A 68 3.25 -4.92 20.13
CA SER A 68 4.08 -6.08 19.80
C SER A 68 4.63 -5.92 18.39
N LYS A 69 5.58 -6.77 17.99
CA LYS A 69 6.05 -6.78 16.60
C LYS A 69 4.93 -7.01 15.60
N ALA A 70 3.89 -7.79 15.97
CA ALA A 70 2.75 -8.03 15.09
C ALA A 70 1.96 -6.73 14.83
N HIS A 71 1.75 -5.90 15.85
CA HIS A 71 1.11 -4.59 15.71
C HIS A 71 1.91 -3.66 14.78
N LEU A 72 3.25 -3.65 14.88
CA LEU A 72 4.09 -2.82 14.01
C LEU A 72 4.11 -3.33 12.56
N VAL A 73 4.14 -4.64 12.34
CA VAL A 73 4.02 -5.23 10.99
C VAL A 73 2.64 -4.93 10.40
N ARG A 74 1.57 -5.05 11.19
CA ARG A 74 0.21 -4.64 10.80
C ARG A 74 0.16 -3.16 10.41
N ALA A 75 0.67 -2.26 11.25
CA ALA A 75 0.73 -0.83 10.97
C ALA A 75 1.55 -0.50 9.71
N THR A 76 2.57 -1.30 9.41
CA THR A 76 3.37 -1.16 8.17
C THR A 76 2.53 -1.48 6.94
N LEU A 77 1.73 -2.55 6.95
CA LEU A 77 0.83 -2.88 5.85
C LEU A 77 -0.28 -1.82 5.71
N GLU A 78 -0.88 -1.40 6.82
CA GLU A 78 -1.89 -0.33 6.84
C GLU A 78 -1.33 0.99 6.29
N SER A 79 -0.08 1.35 6.59
CA SER A 79 0.56 2.55 6.05
C SER A 79 0.65 2.56 4.52
N MET A 80 0.75 1.40 3.88
CA MET A 80 0.74 1.33 2.41
C MET A 80 -0.64 1.70 1.89
N ALA A 81 -1.70 1.16 2.49
CA ALA A 81 -3.06 1.45 2.10
C ALA A 81 -3.46 2.90 2.37
N PHE A 82 -3.04 3.46 3.51
CA PHE A 82 -3.28 4.86 3.81
C PHE A 82 -2.56 5.81 2.84
N GLN A 83 -1.30 5.53 2.51
CA GLN A 83 -0.58 6.33 1.50
C GLN A 83 -1.21 6.20 0.11
N THR A 84 -1.73 5.03 -0.27
CA THR A 84 -2.51 4.87 -1.51
C THR A 84 -3.77 5.73 -1.46
N ARG A 85 -4.48 5.77 -0.34
CA ARG A 85 -5.65 6.63 -0.15
C ARG A 85 -5.30 8.11 -0.24
N ASP A 86 -4.20 8.56 0.37
CA ASP A 86 -3.72 9.94 0.27
C ASP A 86 -3.52 10.37 -1.19
N LEU A 87 -2.98 9.47 -2.04
CA LEU A 87 -2.82 9.74 -3.47
C LEU A 87 -4.17 9.83 -4.18
N ILE A 88 -5.08 8.90 -3.94
CA ILE A 88 -6.40 8.87 -4.59
C ILE A 88 -7.19 10.13 -4.22
N GLU A 89 -7.21 10.53 -2.95
CA GLU A 89 -7.90 11.76 -2.50
C GLU A 89 -7.26 13.04 -3.07
N ALA A 90 -5.98 12.99 -3.45
CA ALA A 90 -5.29 14.11 -4.09
C ALA A 90 -5.50 14.17 -5.61
N MET A 91 -6.07 13.13 -6.24
CA MET A 91 -6.38 13.16 -7.67
C MET A 91 -7.56 14.10 -7.94
N PRO A 92 -7.54 14.86 -9.05
CA PRO A 92 -8.62 15.78 -9.38
C PRO A 92 -9.94 15.01 -9.62
N ALA A 93 -11.07 15.63 -9.26
CA ALA A 93 -12.40 15.02 -9.42
C ALA A 93 -12.74 14.59 -10.87
N SER A 94 -12.07 15.17 -11.88
CA SER A 94 -12.20 14.73 -13.28
C SER A 94 -11.56 13.35 -13.57
N ALA A 95 -10.83 12.78 -12.60
CA ALA A 95 -10.31 11.42 -12.64
C ALA A 95 -11.26 10.40 -11.96
N GLU A 96 -12.44 10.84 -11.49
CA GLU A 96 -13.44 9.98 -10.86
C GLU A 96 -14.17 9.10 -11.88
N GLU A 97 -13.56 7.97 -12.18
CA GLU A 97 -14.26 6.69 -12.25
C GLU A 97 -13.43 5.70 -11.44
N SER A 98 -13.72 5.49 -10.16
CA SER A 98 -12.99 4.44 -9.41
C SER A 98 -13.93 3.49 -8.69
N PRO A 99 -14.55 2.55 -9.42
CA PRO A 99 -15.24 1.43 -8.81
C PRO A 99 -14.28 0.28 -8.42
N SER A 100 -12.99 0.32 -8.82
CA SER A 100 -11.99 -0.69 -8.41
C SER A 100 -10.54 -0.22 -8.61
N LEU A 101 -9.58 -0.78 -7.86
CA LEU A 101 -8.13 -0.61 -8.02
C LEU A 101 -7.50 -1.90 -8.58
N LYS A 102 -6.85 -1.84 -9.74
CA LYS A 102 -5.98 -2.95 -10.20
C LYS A 102 -4.60 -2.81 -9.57
N VAL A 103 -4.06 -3.90 -9.03
CA VAL A 103 -2.79 -3.89 -8.30
C VAL A 103 -1.80 -4.90 -8.86
N ASP A 104 -0.51 -4.63 -8.71
CA ASP A 104 0.58 -5.50 -9.16
C ASP A 104 1.83 -5.37 -8.27
N GLY A 105 2.89 -6.12 -8.60
CA GLY A 105 4.15 -6.14 -7.87
C GLY A 105 4.22 -7.15 -6.71
N GLY A 106 5.42 -7.34 -6.15
CA GLY A 106 5.65 -8.41 -5.17
C GLY A 106 4.83 -8.29 -3.88
N ALA A 107 4.47 -7.08 -3.46
CA ALA A 107 3.72 -6.85 -2.23
C ALA A 107 2.28 -7.38 -2.30
N VAL A 108 1.66 -7.39 -3.49
CA VAL A 108 0.26 -7.79 -3.64
C VAL A 108 0.07 -9.31 -3.58
N LYS A 109 1.15 -10.09 -3.41
CA LYS A 109 1.08 -11.51 -3.01
C LYS A 109 0.47 -11.69 -1.62
N ASN A 110 0.57 -10.66 -0.77
CA ASN A 110 0.00 -10.64 0.56
C ASN A 110 -1.51 -10.36 0.47
N ASP A 111 -2.34 -11.39 0.68
CA ASP A 111 -3.81 -11.28 0.56
C ASP A 111 -4.40 -10.33 1.61
N LEU A 112 -3.75 -10.23 2.76
CA LEU A 112 -4.16 -9.34 3.85
C LEU A 112 -3.88 -7.87 3.50
N LEU A 113 -2.77 -7.56 2.83
CA LEU A 113 -2.52 -6.22 2.30
C LEU A 113 -3.59 -5.83 1.28
N CYS A 114 -3.95 -6.72 0.36
CA CYS A 114 -4.99 -6.46 -0.63
C CYS A 114 -6.36 -6.21 0.02
N ARG A 115 -6.69 -6.94 1.08
CA ARG A 115 -7.90 -6.69 1.89
C ARG A 115 -7.85 -5.34 2.59
N ILE A 116 -6.74 -5.02 3.26
CA ILE A 116 -6.55 -3.71 3.92
C ILE A 116 -6.67 -2.57 2.92
N LEU A 117 -6.13 -2.72 1.71
CA LEU A 117 -6.31 -1.76 0.62
C LEU A 117 -7.80 -1.58 0.28
N ALA A 118 -8.52 -2.66 -0.01
CA ALA A 118 -9.94 -2.59 -0.35
C ALA A 118 -10.76 -1.94 0.78
N ASP A 119 -10.52 -2.35 2.02
CA ASP A 119 -11.16 -1.79 3.21
C ASP A 119 -10.86 -0.31 3.38
N THR A 120 -9.60 0.10 3.21
CA THR A 120 -9.17 1.50 3.40
C THR A 120 -9.71 2.43 2.33
N LEU A 121 -9.81 1.93 1.09
CA LEU A 121 -10.27 2.69 -0.08
C LEU A 121 -11.80 2.70 -0.20
N GLY A 122 -12.46 1.64 0.23
CA GLY A 122 -13.92 1.50 0.14
C GLY A 122 -14.43 1.01 -1.21
N PHE A 123 -13.57 0.46 -2.06
CA PHE A 123 -13.93 -0.13 -3.35
C PHE A 123 -13.02 -1.33 -3.70
N PRO A 124 -13.46 -2.24 -4.58
CA PRO A 124 -12.75 -3.48 -4.83
C PRO A 124 -11.29 -3.32 -5.28
N VAL A 125 -10.42 -4.22 -4.83
CA VAL A 125 -9.03 -4.36 -5.29
C VAL A 125 -8.90 -5.63 -6.14
N ILE A 126 -8.32 -5.52 -7.33
CA ILE A 126 -8.23 -6.61 -8.31
C ILE A 126 -6.77 -6.98 -8.55
N ARG A 127 -6.41 -8.21 -8.21
CA ARG A 127 -5.10 -8.78 -8.49
C ARG A 127 -5.14 -9.64 -9.76
N PRO A 128 -4.25 -9.42 -10.74
CA PRO A 128 -4.14 -10.26 -11.93
C PRO A 128 -3.32 -11.54 -11.67
N VAL A 129 -3.48 -12.54 -12.55
CA VAL A 129 -2.68 -13.77 -12.54
C VAL A 129 -1.19 -13.47 -12.73
N VAL A 130 -0.87 -12.55 -13.64
CA VAL A 130 0.52 -12.10 -13.87
C VAL A 130 0.79 -10.84 -13.05
N GLN A 131 1.59 -10.97 -11.99
CA GLN A 131 1.89 -9.89 -11.06
C GLN A 131 3.07 -9.02 -11.49
N GLU A 132 3.95 -9.52 -12.36
CA GLU A 132 5.09 -8.79 -12.93
C GLU A 132 4.64 -7.97 -14.16
N THR A 133 3.66 -7.07 -13.95
CA THR A 133 3.03 -6.29 -15.03
C THR A 133 3.99 -5.29 -15.68
N THR A 134 5.03 -4.84 -14.97
CA THR A 134 6.06 -3.94 -15.51
C THR A 134 6.81 -4.62 -16.65
N ALA A 135 7.30 -5.85 -16.43
CA ALA A 135 7.98 -6.64 -17.46
C ALA A 135 7.00 -7.01 -18.59
N LEU A 136 5.77 -7.38 -18.24
CA LEU A 136 4.74 -7.72 -19.21
C LEU A 136 4.39 -6.55 -20.14
N GLY A 137 4.29 -5.32 -19.61
CA GLY A 137 4.04 -4.12 -20.40
C GLY A 137 5.14 -3.83 -21.41
N ALA A 138 6.41 -3.97 -21.00
CA ALA A 138 7.56 -3.85 -21.90
C ALA A 138 7.54 -4.93 -23.00
N ALA A 139 7.21 -6.17 -22.64
CA ALA A 139 7.06 -7.26 -23.60
C ALA A 139 5.95 -6.95 -24.61
N PHE A 140 4.76 -6.54 -24.15
CA PHE A 140 3.64 -6.17 -25.03
C PHE A 140 4.00 -5.04 -26.00
N ALA A 141 4.65 -3.98 -25.53
CA ALA A 141 5.07 -2.86 -26.39
C ALA A 141 6.05 -3.31 -27.48
N ALA A 142 7.07 -4.10 -27.12
CA ALA A 142 8.05 -4.62 -28.07
C ALA A 142 7.41 -5.64 -29.04
N GLY A 143 6.56 -6.53 -28.53
CA GLY A 143 5.90 -7.56 -29.32
C GLY A 143 4.91 -7.01 -30.33
N LEU A 144 4.18 -5.93 -30.00
CA LEU A 144 3.35 -5.22 -30.97
C LEU A 144 4.20 -4.62 -32.10
N ALA A 145 5.34 -4.02 -31.77
CA ALA A 145 6.20 -3.37 -32.76
C ALA A 145 6.80 -4.35 -33.78
N VAL A 146 7.03 -5.61 -33.39
CA VAL A 146 7.58 -6.66 -34.26
C VAL A 146 6.52 -7.63 -34.81
N GLY A 147 5.24 -7.39 -34.54
CA GLY A 147 4.12 -8.23 -35.00
C GLY A 147 4.03 -9.59 -34.30
N PHE A 148 4.61 -9.75 -33.11
CA PHE A 148 4.42 -10.94 -32.27
C PHE A 148 2.96 -11.05 -31.78
N TRP A 149 2.38 -9.91 -31.41
CA TRP A 149 0.93 -9.74 -31.23
C TRP A 149 0.38 -8.85 -32.32
N LYS A 150 -0.86 -9.14 -32.72
CA LYS A 150 -1.58 -8.48 -33.80
C LYS A 150 -2.00 -7.06 -33.45
N ASP A 151 -2.64 -6.87 -32.30
CA ASP A 151 -3.25 -5.61 -31.88
C ASP A 151 -3.50 -5.55 -30.36
N PHE A 152 -4.00 -4.41 -29.89
CA PHE A 152 -4.34 -4.21 -28.48
C PHE A 152 -5.50 -5.09 -27.99
N GLU A 153 -6.40 -5.54 -28.86
CA GLU A 153 -7.52 -6.41 -28.46
C GLU A 153 -7.02 -7.82 -28.13
N GLU A 154 -6.07 -8.33 -28.91
CA GLU A 154 -5.37 -9.57 -28.57
C GLU A 154 -4.72 -9.48 -27.18
N ILE A 155 -3.99 -8.39 -26.89
CA ILE A 155 -3.36 -8.18 -25.58
C ILE A 155 -4.38 -8.09 -24.45
N LYS A 156 -5.48 -7.36 -24.64
CA LYS A 156 -6.55 -7.25 -23.63
C LYS A 156 -7.11 -8.63 -23.26
N SER A 157 -7.23 -9.54 -24.22
CA SER A 157 -7.73 -10.90 -23.97
C SER A 157 -6.80 -11.76 -23.10
N LEU A 158 -5.51 -11.40 -23.00
CA LEU A 158 -4.53 -12.12 -22.20
C LEU A 158 -4.62 -11.78 -20.71
N TRP A 159 -5.19 -10.62 -20.36
CA TRP A 159 -5.31 -10.20 -18.97
C TRP A 159 -6.38 -11.03 -18.24
N LYS A 160 -5.96 -11.72 -17.16
CA LYS A 160 -6.83 -12.57 -16.35
C LYS A 160 -6.78 -12.15 -14.89
N ILE A 161 -7.94 -12.11 -14.27
CA ILE A 161 -8.08 -11.89 -12.83
C ILE A 161 -7.64 -13.16 -12.10
N ASP A 162 -6.77 -12.99 -11.10
CA ASP A 162 -6.51 -14.02 -10.09
C ASP A 162 -7.56 -13.92 -8.99
N ARG A 163 -7.68 -12.74 -8.38
CA ARG A 163 -8.58 -12.52 -7.24
C ARG A 163 -9.11 -11.09 -7.18
N VAL A 164 -10.34 -10.96 -6.70
CA VAL A 164 -10.97 -9.68 -6.32
C VAL A 164 -11.14 -9.65 -4.80
N PHE A 165 -10.78 -8.53 -4.18
CA PHE A 165 -10.91 -8.27 -2.76
C PHE A 165 -11.93 -7.15 -2.58
N GLU A 166 -13.09 -7.50 -2.04
CA GLU A 166 -14.18 -6.54 -1.77
C GLU A 166 -13.96 -5.85 -0.41
N PRO A 167 -14.35 -4.57 -0.25
CA PRO A 167 -14.34 -3.91 1.05
C PRO A 167 -15.33 -4.60 2.01
N GLN A 168 -14.87 -4.90 3.21
CA GLN A 168 -15.62 -5.53 4.30
C GLN A 168 -15.70 -4.64 5.55
N MET A 169 -14.85 -3.62 5.65
CA MET A 169 -14.84 -2.67 6.76
C MET A 169 -15.99 -1.64 6.67
N GLU A 170 -16.67 -1.43 7.78
CA GLU A 170 -17.67 -0.36 7.94
C GLU A 170 -17.09 1.02 7.62
N ALA A 171 -17.87 1.85 6.92
CA ALA A 171 -17.41 3.16 6.46
C ALA A 171 -16.98 4.07 7.63
N SER A 172 -17.70 4.04 8.75
CA SER A 172 -17.36 4.83 9.94
C SER A 172 -16.00 4.43 10.53
N ARG A 173 -15.72 3.13 10.59
CA ARG A 173 -14.44 2.60 11.09
C ARG A 173 -13.28 2.97 10.16
N ARG A 174 -13.50 2.88 8.85
CA ARG A 174 -12.53 3.29 7.83
C ARG A 174 -12.14 4.76 8.00
N GLU A 175 -13.11 5.65 8.17
CA GLU A 175 -12.84 7.08 8.37
C GLU A 175 -12.15 7.37 9.70
N GLU A 176 -12.45 6.62 10.77
CA GLU A 176 -11.76 6.73 12.06
C GLU A 176 -10.27 6.38 11.93
N LEU A 177 -9.95 5.24 11.31
CA LEU A 177 -8.57 4.79 11.09
C LEU A 177 -7.81 5.80 10.23
N TYR A 178 -8.42 6.27 9.16
CA TYR A 178 -7.79 7.25 8.27
C TYR A 178 -7.61 8.62 8.95
N ALA A 179 -8.51 9.03 9.85
CA ALA A 179 -8.29 10.21 10.68
C ALA A 179 -7.08 10.05 11.62
N GLY A 180 -6.87 8.85 12.16
CA GLY A 180 -5.67 8.48 12.92
C GLY A 180 -4.39 8.56 12.08
N TRP A 181 -4.43 8.03 10.86
CA TRP A 181 -3.33 8.16 9.90
C TRP A 181 -2.97 9.62 9.63
N LYS A 182 -3.96 10.46 9.27
CA LYS A 182 -3.73 11.89 9.02
C LYS A 182 -3.14 12.61 10.24
N ARG A 183 -3.49 12.19 11.46
CA ARG A 183 -2.86 12.70 12.69
C ARG A 183 -1.39 12.28 12.78
N ALA A 184 -1.06 11.03 12.49
CA ALA A 184 0.32 10.53 12.49
C ALA A 184 1.19 11.27 11.45
N VAL A 185 0.66 11.47 10.23
CA VAL A 185 1.36 12.25 9.19
C VAL A 185 1.63 13.69 9.64
N ARG A 186 0.64 14.36 10.24
CA ARG A 186 0.86 15.73 10.77
C ARG A 186 1.96 15.77 11.83
N ALA A 187 2.06 14.76 12.70
CA ALA A 187 3.15 14.68 13.67
C ALA A 187 4.52 14.51 12.98
N ALA A 188 4.61 13.67 11.94
CA ALA A 188 5.83 13.49 11.17
C ALA A 188 6.25 14.75 10.40
N LEU A 189 5.29 15.53 9.90
CA LEU A 189 5.54 16.82 9.25
C LEU A 189 5.98 17.88 10.25
N ALA A 190 5.30 18.02 11.39
CA ALA A 190 5.69 18.96 12.44
C ALA A 190 7.11 18.68 12.96
N TRP A 191 7.48 17.41 13.11
CA TRP A 191 8.85 17.03 13.49
C TRP A 191 9.91 17.45 12.45
N ALA A 192 9.52 17.60 11.19
CA ALA A 192 10.42 18.00 10.12
C ALA A 192 10.65 19.52 10.06
N GLU A 193 9.79 20.33 10.68
CA GLU A 193 9.87 21.80 10.64
C GLU A 193 11.08 22.36 11.39
N ASP A 194 11.60 21.62 12.38
CA ASP A 194 12.79 21.99 13.16
C ASP A 194 14.12 21.61 12.47
N ARG A 195 14.11 21.30 11.16
CA ARG A 195 15.27 20.77 10.42
C ARG A 195 15.52 21.43 9.07
#